data_AF-A0AAE3XPS2-F1
#
_entry.id   AF-A0AAE3XPS2-F1
#
_cell.length_a   1.000
_cell.length_b   1.000
_cell.length_c   1.000
_cell.angle_alpha   90.00
_cell.angle_beta   90.00
_cell.angle_gamma   90.00
#
_symmetry.space_group_name_H-M   'P 1'
#
loop_
_entity.id
_entity.type
_entity.pdbx_description
1 polymer ?
#
loop_
_entity_poly.entity_id
_entity_poly.type
_entity_poly.pdbx_seq_one_letter_code
_entity_poly.pdbx_strand_id
1 'polypeptide(L)'
;MTQGRYKTSQKTKKSAKSKQVGAFPLESKMPLESGERLAPKTRLLRRRQWNLGSPERMKMYQEAKSSSSEEQPSFEDVRFTLIEGDYEDALTLFGFNWFKLKEHLAYEQFAATPEEYAERVDTMRGFLAFREVVVDSLLVETLEWLARSAFGAAGEVHIEKIMRGEEKTGYQLDYNGQKVIASAPGSQALTSDYDITFIVPNFEECEIDAVHYFNDRFRKKWKGKASGVVFDTNVYTSGFMSDFAQTKHKSQFAHHIQMYDQFRMKKHILQMALSFLPIRQYFSEREDEGIGRGWKVFKGATKVNLKAYMDGHLNEGEEFMVFKVVDRELDEIFNMTQVLHAETMGKLAAQKKQIERRYPEKSFKLISKIQLNSLAGDELYEHELVRVRELIVERRKLLKDLERMRLKMFRSRKIESLLDKLQSNLMEFELCQGRALVYANEAYYNAGAATHVVKGMQSGGEVELGRQKQMQSLLMNIGYKLQHFEHHLEEGGFGRALVNTAKYGQRVRDVVMRGSEGFKTPFKKVEGTDEFFDPKLYEALDEDLELLDIEERLIKSYKKSKTLVSPSAKEAAAAKDFHFEGSVGLTHKGVERHYMHMAQNVLGPYYLDKFSRKGLRLWGEVK
;
A
#
# COMPACT_ATOMS: atom_id res chain seq x y z
N MET A 1 38.03 -69.27 -32.37
CA MET A 1 39.18 -68.42 -32.72
C MET A 1 38.86 -67.66 -33.99
N THR A 2 38.45 -66.40 -33.89
CA THR A 2 38.62 -65.36 -34.94
C THR A 2 38.21 -64.02 -34.34
N GLN A 3 39.11 -63.05 -34.41
CA GLN A 3 38.99 -61.70 -33.86
C GLN A 3 38.17 -60.81 -34.79
N GLY A 4 37.22 -60.06 -34.23
CA GLY A 4 36.51 -58.96 -34.89
C GLY A 4 36.82 -57.64 -34.19
N ARG A 5 37.51 -56.72 -34.90
CA ARG A 5 37.89 -55.37 -34.46
C ARG A 5 36.66 -54.47 -34.31
N TYR A 6 36.49 -53.84 -33.14
CA TYR A 6 35.64 -52.66 -32.97
C TYR A 6 36.49 -51.39 -32.91
N LYS A 7 36.24 -50.46 -33.84
CA LYS A 7 36.80 -49.09 -33.85
C LYS A 7 36.04 -48.23 -32.84
N THR A 8 36.76 -47.63 -31.90
CA THR A 8 36.27 -46.58 -30.99
C THR A 8 36.32 -45.22 -31.68
N SER A 9 35.17 -44.57 -31.90
CA SER A 9 35.12 -43.15 -32.28
C SER A 9 35.08 -42.27 -31.04
N GLN A 10 36.11 -41.45 -30.84
CA GLN A 10 36.12 -40.37 -29.86
C GLN A 10 35.07 -39.31 -30.23
N LYS A 11 34.06 -39.10 -29.38
CA LYS A 11 33.21 -37.91 -29.42
C LYS A 11 33.80 -36.85 -28.49
N THR A 12 34.29 -35.77 -29.08
CA THR A 12 34.70 -34.53 -28.43
C THR A 12 33.54 -33.90 -27.67
N LYS A 13 33.69 -33.73 -26.35
CA LYS A 13 32.81 -32.91 -25.50
C LYS A 13 33.00 -31.43 -25.85
N LYS A 14 32.00 -30.81 -26.49
CA LYS A 14 31.90 -29.34 -26.52
C LYS A 14 31.33 -28.87 -25.18
N SER A 15 32.11 -28.10 -24.44
CA SER A 15 31.68 -27.46 -23.20
C SER A 15 30.68 -26.34 -23.52
N ALA A 16 29.51 -26.39 -22.89
CA ALA A 16 28.55 -25.30 -22.90
C ALA A 16 29.07 -24.20 -21.96
N LYS A 17 29.58 -23.12 -22.53
CA LYS A 17 29.83 -21.86 -21.80
C LYS A 17 28.48 -21.31 -21.34
N SER A 18 28.30 -21.21 -20.03
CA SER A 18 27.22 -20.45 -19.41
C SER A 18 27.34 -18.98 -19.84
N LYS A 19 26.36 -18.47 -20.59
CA LYS A 19 26.20 -17.03 -20.80
C LYS A 19 25.81 -16.40 -19.46
N GLN A 20 26.71 -15.59 -18.90
CA GLN A 20 26.35 -14.59 -17.90
C GLN A 20 25.34 -13.63 -18.53
N VAL A 21 24.23 -13.40 -17.83
CA VAL A 21 23.29 -12.32 -18.13
C VAL A 21 24.01 -11.03 -17.73
N GLY A 22 24.54 -10.31 -18.73
CA GLY A 22 25.18 -9.03 -18.52
C GLY A 22 24.13 -7.95 -18.23
N ALA A 23 24.40 -7.10 -17.25
CA ALA A 23 23.71 -5.82 -17.07
C ALA A 23 23.84 -5.01 -18.37
N PHE A 24 22.72 -4.59 -18.94
CA PHE A 24 22.68 -3.79 -20.16
C PHE A 24 23.06 -2.33 -19.86
N PRO A 25 23.93 -1.70 -20.67
CA PRO A 25 24.16 -0.26 -20.58
C PRO A 25 22.98 0.49 -21.20
N LEU A 26 22.37 1.37 -20.40
CA LEU A 26 21.40 2.37 -20.83
C LEU A 26 22.13 3.46 -21.63
N GLU A 27 22.23 3.31 -22.95
CA GLU A 27 22.39 4.43 -23.88
C GLU A 27 22.25 3.94 -25.34
N SER A 28 21.08 4.14 -25.94
CA SER A 28 20.98 4.17 -27.40
C SER A 28 20.03 5.30 -27.82
N LYS A 29 20.55 6.22 -28.63
CA LYS A 29 19.80 7.31 -29.26
C LYS A 29 18.96 6.70 -30.39
N MET A 30 17.64 6.84 -30.32
CA MET A 30 16.74 6.43 -31.41
C MET A 30 16.71 7.50 -32.52
N PRO A 31 16.62 7.10 -33.80
CA PRO A 31 16.36 8.01 -34.91
C PRO A 31 14.86 8.32 -35.02
N LEU A 32 14.54 9.57 -35.31
CA LEU A 32 13.19 10.06 -35.68
C LEU A 32 13.07 10.06 -37.20
N GLU A 33 12.09 9.32 -37.74
CA GLU A 33 11.36 9.48 -39.02
C GLU A 33 10.67 8.13 -39.32
N SER A 34 9.46 7.99 -39.87
CA SER A 34 8.60 8.85 -40.68
C SER A 34 7.12 8.41 -40.47
N GLY A 35 6.18 9.30 -40.80
CA GLY A 35 4.78 9.21 -40.39
C GLY A 35 3.85 8.38 -41.29
N GLU A 36 2.90 7.71 -40.65
CA GLU A 36 1.64 7.26 -41.25
C GLU A 36 0.44 7.71 -40.41
N ARG A 37 -0.69 7.90 -41.10
CA ARG A 37 -1.82 8.76 -40.73
C ARG A 37 -2.78 8.08 -39.74
N LEU A 38 -3.04 8.74 -38.61
CA LEU A 38 -4.15 8.41 -37.68
C LEU A 38 -5.19 9.56 -37.59
N ALA A 39 -6.40 9.19 -37.16
CA ALA A 39 -7.67 9.90 -37.35
C ALA A 39 -7.82 11.31 -36.71
N PRO A 40 -8.78 12.15 -37.17
CA PRO A 40 -8.79 13.61 -36.97
C PRO A 40 -9.01 14.16 -35.55
N LYS A 41 -9.34 13.32 -34.55
CA LYS A 41 -9.72 13.81 -33.20
C LYS A 41 -8.54 14.19 -32.29
N THR A 42 -7.29 13.94 -32.68
CA THR A 42 -6.08 14.31 -31.92
C THR A 42 -5.42 15.62 -32.37
N ARG A 43 -6.02 16.35 -33.33
CA ARG A 43 -5.40 17.53 -33.96
C ARG A 43 -5.42 18.81 -33.11
N LEU A 44 -6.23 18.89 -32.06
CA LEU A 44 -6.38 20.10 -31.23
C LEU A 44 -5.34 20.23 -30.10
N LEU A 45 -4.52 19.20 -29.85
CA LEU A 45 -3.52 19.21 -28.77
C LEU A 45 -2.05 19.19 -29.23
N ARG A 46 -1.76 19.24 -30.54
CA ARG A 46 -0.38 19.01 -31.04
C ARG A 46 0.28 20.08 -31.91
N ARG A 47 -0.28 21.30 -32.00
CA ARG A 47 0.44 22.44 -32.62
C ARG A 47 0.21 23.76 -31.90
N ARG A 48 0.92 23.94 -30.78
CA ARG A 48 1.52 25.24 -30.43
C ARG A 48 2.99 24.97 -30.09
N GLN A 49 3.88 25.44 -30.97
CA GLN A 49 5.31 25.48 -30.68
C GLN A 49 5.51 26.31 -29.40
N TRP A 50 6.25 25.73 -28.46
CA TRP A 50 6.59 26.34 -27.17
C TRP A 50 7.30 27.67 -27.38
N ASN A 51 6.68 28.75 -26.91
CA ASN A 51 7.32 30.06 -26.83
C ASN A 51 7.35 30.48 -25.35
N LEU A 52 8.34 29.95 -24.62
CA LEU A 52 8.68 30.31 -23.22
C LEU A 52 9.22 31.74 -23.07
N GLY A 53 8.95 32.63 -24.04
CA GLY A 53 9.72 33.85 -24.27
C GLY A 53 9.01 35.18 -24.03
N SER A 54 7.77 35.21 -23.55
CA SER A 54 7.15 36.50 -23.24
C SER A 54 7.85 37.12 -21.99
N PRO A 55 8.44 38.32 -22.10
CA PRO A 55 9.05 39.01 -20.95
C PRO A 55 8.05 39.26 -19.81
N GLU A 56 6.76 39.40 -20.14
CA GLU A 56 5.67 39.58 -19.17
C GLU A 56 5.43 38.31 -18.35
N ARG A 57 5.51 37.12 -18.97
CA ARG A 57 5.42 35.82 -18.24
C ARG A 57 6.57 35.64 -17.26
N MET A 58 7.79 35.97 -17.67
CA MET A 58 8.95 35.91 -16.78
C MET A 58 8.88 36.95 -15.67
N LYS A 59 8.26 38.11 -15.92
CA LYS A 59 8.06 39.16 -14.93
C LYS A 59 7.03 38.76 -13.87
N MET A 60 5.84 38.27 -14.26
CA MET A 60 4.85 37.76 -13.30
C MET A 60 5.43 36.62 -12.44
N TYR A 61 6.15 35.69 -13.07
CA TYR A 61 6.82 34.61 -12.37
C TYR A 61 7.91 35.10 -11.39
N GLN A 62 8.68 36.13 -11.76
CA GLN A 62 9.70 36.71 -10.90
C GLN A 62 9.09 37.54 -9.75
N GLU A 63 7.98 38.23 -10.00
CA GLU A 63 7.25 39.01 -9.00
C GLU A 63 6.62 38.10 -7.94
N ALA A 64 5.91 37.04 -8.36
CA ALA A 64 5.38 35.99 -7.47
C ALA A 64 6.47 35.25 -6.68
N LYS A 65 7.70 35.18 -7.23
CA LYS A 65 8.85 34.57 -6.57
C LYS A 65 9.57 35.51 -5.59
N SER A 66 9.28 36.82 -5.65
CA SER A 66 9.95 37.85 -4.85
C SER A 66 9.19 38.27 -3.59
N SER A 67 7.89 37.94 -3.48
CA SER A 67 7.14 38.05 -2.23
C SER A 67 7.58 36.93 -1.28
N SER A 68 8.23 37.29 -0.18
CA SER A 68 8.67 36.36 0.86
C SER A 68 7.53 35.88 1.78
N SER A 69 6.30 36.35 1.55
CA SER A 69 5.07 35.74 2.06
C SER A 69 4.70 34.58 1.14
N GLU A 70 4.39 33.41 1.71
CA GLU A 70 3.77 32.28 0.99
C GLU A 70 2.34 32.63 0.54
N GLU A 71 2.17 33.70 -0.23
CA GLU A 71 0.88 34.02 -0.84
C GLU A 71 0.53 32.91 -1.81
N GLN A 72 -0.57 32.21 -1.51
CA GLN A 72 -1.13 31.23 -2.43
C GLN A 72 -1.60 31.95 -3.70
N PRO A 73 -1.45 31.34 -4.88
CA PRO A 73 -1.97 31.92 -6.12
C PRO A 73 -3.48 32.16 -5.99
N SER A 74 -3.97 33.26 -6.55
CA SER A 74 -5.41 33.53 -6.61
C SER A 74 -6.09 32.58 -7.60
N PHE A 75 -7.41 32.40 -7.45
CA PHE A 75 -8.17 31.59 -8.41
C PHE A 75 -8.09 32.21 -9.82
N GLU A 76 -8.07 33.55 -9.91
CA GLU A 76 -7.89 34.30 -11.15
C GLU A 76 -6.55 34.00 -11.82
N ASP A 77 -5.45 33.84 -11.07
CA ASP A 77 -4.14 33.47 -11.63
C ASP A 77 -4.19 32.08 -12.29
N VAL A 78 -4.82 31.12 -11.60
CA VAL A 78 -5.02 29.76 -12.11
C VAL A 78 -5.89 29.80 -13.36
N ARG A 79 -7.03 30.50 -13.29
CA ARG A 79 -7.99 30.65 -14.38
C ARG A 79 -7.34 31.29 -15.61
N PHE A 80 -6.60 32.38 -15.42
CA PHE A 80 -5.90 33.08 -16.51
C PHE A 80 -4.91 32.14 -17.21
N THR A 81 -4.15 31.36 -16.44
CA THR A 81 -3.22 30.36 -16.98
C THR A 81 -3.95 29.27 -17.78
N LEU A 82 -5.13 28.85 -17.33
CA LEU A 82 -5.93 27.80 -17.99
C LEU A 82 -6.68 28.28 -19.24
N ILE A 83 -7.02 29.57 -19.37
CA ILE A 83 -7.58 30.13 -20.62
C ILE A 83 -6.64 29.87 -21.81
N GLU A 84 -5.34 29.80 -21.55
CA GLU A 84 -4.33 29.49 -22.56
C GLU A 84 -4.16 27.98 -22.81
N GLY A 85 -4.83 27.13 -22.02
CA GLY A 85 -4.85 25.68 -22.11
C GLY A 85 -3.66 24.97 -21.45
N ASP A 86 -2.90 25.66 -20.58
CA ASP A 86 -1.66 25.13 -20.01
C ASP A 86 -1.82 24.68 -18.55
N TYR A 87 -2.31 23.45 -18.37
CA TYR A 87 -2.42 22.82 -17.05
C TYR A 87 -1.06 22.59 -16.38
N GLU A 88 0.03 22.47 -17.15
CA GLU A 88 1.37 22.28 -16.58
C GLU A 88 1.88 23.58 -15.96
N ASP A 89 1.73 24.71 -16.67
CA ASP A 89 2.04 26.03 -16.13
C ASP A 89 1.21 26.33 -14.88
N ALA A 90 -0.09 25.99 -14.88
CA ALA A 90 -0.94 26.17 -13.71
C ALA A 90 -0.51 25.30 -12.51
N LEU A 91 -0.04 24.07 -12.73
CA LEU A 91 0.56 23.24 -11.66
C LEU A 91 1.83 23.86 -11.07
N THR A 92 2.59 24.62 -11.86
CA THR A 92 3.81 25.27 -11.38
C THR A 92 3.53 26.36 -10.36
N LEU A 93 2.36 27.02 -10.44
CA LEU A 93 1.90 28.00 -9.44
C LEU A 93 1.79 27.37 -8.04
N PHE A 94 1.47 26.08 -7.98
CA PHE A 94 1.40 25.31 -6.73
C PHE A 94 2.69 24.55 -6.42
N GLY A 95 3.79 24.84 -7.12
CA GLY A 95 5.07 24.14 -6.94
C GLY A 95 4.99 22.65 -7.30
N PHE A 96 4.09 22.28 -8.21
CA PHE A 96 3.75 20.88 -8.52
C PHE A 96 3.34 20.07 -7.29
N ASN A 97 2.53 20.68 -6.43
CA ASN A 97 1.94 20.03 -5.28
C ASN A 97 0.42 19.86 -5.51
N TRP A 98 0.03 18.66 -5.90
CA TRP A 98 -1.36 18.29 -6.15
C TRP A 98 -2.24 18.50 -4.91
N PHE A 99 -1.71 18.31 -3.71
CA PHE A 99 -2.46 18.52 -2.47
C PHE A 99 -2.83 20.00 -2.29
N LYS A 100 -1.90 20.92 -2.55
CA LYS A 100 -2.20 22.37 -2.54
C LYS A 100 -3.22 22.75 -3.61
N LEU A 101 -3.10 22.20 -4.82
CA LEU A 101 -4.07 22.42 -5.89
C LEU A 101 -5.48 21.92 -5.48
N LYS A 102 -5.55 20.70 -4.94
CA LYS A 102 -6.81 20.11 -4.45
C LYS A 102 -7.44 20.99 -3.37
N GLU A 103 -6.66 21.44 -2.40
CA GLU A 103 -7.13 22.32 -1.34
C GLU A 103 -7.80 23.57 -1.91
N HIS A 104 -7.10 24.25 -2.82
CA HIS A 104 -7.55 25.51 -3.41
C HIS A 104 -8.79 25.37 -4.29
N LEU A 105 -8.86 24.31 -5.12
CA LEU A 105 -9.93 24.15 -6.11
C LEU A 105 -11.12 23.32 -5.61
N ALA A 106 -10.90 22.38 -4.69
CA ALA A 106 -11.95 21.48 -4.23
C ALA A 106 -12.44 21.80 -2.80
N TYR A 107 -11.58 22.29 -1.90
CA TYR A 107 -11.92 22.48 -0.49
C TYR A 107 -12.23 23.95 -0.12
N GLU A 108 -11.60 24.96 -0.70
CA GLU A 108 -11.84 26.36 -0.32
C GLU A 108 -13.19 26.93 -0.80
N GLN A 109 -14.28 26.58 -0.13
CA GLN A 109 -15.63 27.11 -0.42
C GLN A 109 -15.94 28.38 0.38
N PHE A 110 -15.38 28.57 1.58
CA PHE A 110 -15.89 29.54 2.55
C PHE A 110 -15.75 31.01 2.13
N ALA A 111 -14.91 31.31 1.15
CA ALA A 111 -14.74 32.66 0.58
C ALA A 111 -15.42 32.82 -0.79
N ALA A 112 -15.93 31.74 -1.38
CA ALA A 112 -16.41 31.71 -2.76
C ALA A 112 -17.95 31.74 -2.83
N THR A 113 -18.49 32.40 -3.86
CA THR A 113 -19.92 32.26 -4.18
C THR A 113 -20.21 30.83 -4.69
N PRO A 114 -21.46 30.34 -4.65
CA PRO A 114 -21.81 29.05 -5.25
C PRO A 114 -21.37 28.91 -6.72
N GLU A 115 -21.45 30.01 -7.49
CA GLU A 115 -21.02 30.07 -8.89
C GLU A 115 -19.50 29.96 -9.03
N GLU A 116 -18.74 30.71 -8.22
CA GLU A 116 -17.28 30.65 -8.21
C GLU A 116 -16.80 29.25 -7.78
N TYR A 117 -17.42 28.67 -6.76
CA TYR A 117 -17.11 27.30 -6.34
C TYR A 117 -17.39 26.27 -7.44
N ALA A 118 -18.50 26.42 -8.17
CA ALA A 118 -18.79 25.56 -9.31
C ALA A 118 -17.69 25.68 -10.39
N GLU A 119 -17.21 26.89 -10.66
CA GLU A 119 -16.10 27.13 -11.61
C GLU A 119 -14.78 26.51 -11.12
N ARG A 120 -14.46 26.60 -9.82
CA ARG A 120 -13.30 25.92 -9.22
C ARG A 120 -13.39 24.40 -9.36
N VAL A 121 -14.58 23.83 -9.11
CA VAL A 121 -14.81 22.38 -9.28
C VAL A 121 -14.67 21.96 -10.74
N ASP A 122 -15.21 22.73 -11.69
CA ASP A 122 -15.03 22.46 -13.11
C ASP A 122 -13.56 22.56 -13.54
N THR A 123 -12.84 23.53 -12.97
CA THR A 123 -11.39 23.65 -13.13
C THR A 123 -10.66 22.41 -12.63
N MET A 124 -11.01 21.91 -11.44
CA MET A 124 -10.45 20.68 -10.88
C MET A 124 -10.75 19.45 -11.77
N ARG A 125 -11.95 19.34 -12.34
CA ARG A 125 -12.29 18.29 -13.31
C ARG A 125 -11.39 18.36 -14.55
N GLY A 126 -11.07 19.56 -15.01
CA GLY A 126 -10.07 19.78 -16.06
C GLY A 126 -8.69 19.22 -15.70
N PHE A 127 -8.20 19.49 -14.49
CA PHE A 127 -6.94 18.93 -14.00
C PHE A 127 -6.98 17.41 -13.89
N LEU A 128 -8.10 16.82 -13.46
CA LEU A 128 -8.26 15.36 -13.42
C LEU A 128 -8.17 14.75 -14.82
N ALA A 129 -8.83 15.35 -15.81
CA ALA A 129 -8.74 14.90 -17.20
C ALA A 129 -7.31 15.04 -17.75
N PHE A 130 -6.62 16.15 -17.42
CA PHE A 130 -5.22 16.34 -17.78
C PHE A 130 -4.31 15.28 -17.15
N ARG A 131 -4.46 15.03 -15.84
CA ARG A 131 -3.76 13.95 -15.12
C ARG A 131 -3.99 12.62 -15.79
N GLU A 132 -5.24 12.27 -16.09
CA GLU A 132 -5.59 11.02 -16.75
C GLU A 132 -4.86 10.85 -18.08
N VAL A 133 -4.86 11.88 -18.94
CA VAL A 133 -4.15 11.84 -20.22
C VAL A 133 -2.65 11.63 -20.04
N VAL A 134 -2.03 12.35 -19.10
CA VAL A 134 -0.58 12.25 -18.84
C VAL A 134 -0.21 10.88 -18.30
N VAL A 135 -0.93 10.40 -17.29
CA VAL A 135 -0.65 9.14 -16.60
C VAL A 135 -0.96 7.96 -17.53
N ASP A 136 -2.08 7.97 -18.24
CA ASP A 136 -2.43 6.92 -19.19
C ASP A 136 -1.45 6.80 -20.35
N SER A 137 -0.98 7.94 -20.88
CA SER A 137 0.05 7.92 -21.92
C SER A 137 1.32 7.23 -21.41
N LEU A 138 1.68 7.45 -20.15
CA LEU A 138 2.85 6.83 -19.54
C LEU A 138 2.62 5.35 -19.22
N LEU A 139 1.41 4.96 -18.83
CA LEU A 139 1.01 3.56 -18.67
C LEU A 139 1.14 2.79 -19.97
N VAL A 140 0.60 3.33 -21.07
CA VAL A 140 0.72 2.72 -22.41
C VAL A 140 2.19 2.59 -22.81
N GLU A 141 2.99 3.64 -22.64
CA GLU A 141 4.44 3.61 -22.90
C GLU A 141 5.14 2.51 -22.07
N THR A 142 4.78 2.37 -20.80
CA THR A 142 5.33 1.35 -19.90
C THR A 142 4.96 -0.07 -20.35
N LEU A 143 3.69 -0.29 -20.75
CA LEU A 143 3.22 -1.58 -21.24
C LEU A 143 3.93 -1.98 -22.55
N GLU A 144 4.06 -1.05 -23.49
CA GLU A 144 4.78 -1.28 -24.74
C GLU A 144 6.28 -1.55 -24.52
N TRP A 145 6.91 -0.84 -23.57
CA TRP A 145 8.30 -1.08 -23.20
C TRP A 145 8.44 -2.48 -22.61
N LEU A 146 7.56 -2.87 -21.68
CA LEU A 146 7.60 -4.17 -21.04
C LEU A 146 7.40 -5.31 -22.05
N ALA A 147 6.47 -5.15 -23.00
CA ALA A 147 6.26 -6.15 -24.05
C ALA A 147 7.54 -6.39 -24.86
N ARG A 148 8.22 -5.30 -25.25
CA ARG A 148 9.47 -5.36 -26.02
C ARG A 148 10.64 -5.90 -25.21
N SER A 149 10.78 -5.49 -23.96
CA SER A 149 11.94 -5.79 -23.11
C SER A 149 11.86 -7.18 -22.47
N ALA A 150 10.68 -7.60 -21.99
CA ALA A 150 10.48 -8.84 -21.27
C ALA A 150 10.07 -10.02 -22.18
N PHE A 151 9.30 -9.77 -23.24
CA PHE A 151 8.72 -10.82 -24.08
C PHE A 151 9.27 -10.84 -25.52
N GLY A 152 10.17 -9.91 -25.86
CA GLY A 152 10.85 -9.84 -27.17
C GLY A 152 10.18 -8.87 -28.16
N ALA A 153 10.82 -8.64 -29.29
CA ALA A 153 10.44 -7.58 -30.23
C ALA A 153 9.52 -8.02 -31.39
N ALA A 154 9.19 -9.31 -31.50
CA ALA A 154 8.62 -9.90 -32.72
C ALA A 154 7.10 -10.12 -32.71
N GLY A 155 6.38 -9.65 -31.69
CA GLY A 155 4.93 -9.79 -31.60
C GLY A 155 4.18 -8.48 -31.81
N GLU A 156 2.95 -8.58 -32.32
CA GLU A 156 2.01 -7.47 -32.33
C GLU A 156 1.59 -7.15 -30.89
N VAL A 157 1.65 -5.88 -30.52
CA VAL A 157 1.25 -5.40 -29.19
C VAL A 157 -0.19 -4.91 -29.28
N HIS A 158 -1.11 -5.62 -28.63
CA HIS A 158 -2.49 -5.17 -28.50
C HIS A 158 -2.74 -4.65 -27.09
N ILE A 159 -3.09 -3.36 -26.98
CA ILE A 159 -3.41 -2.70 -25.70
C ILE A 159 -4.88 -2.30 -25.74
N GLU A 160 -5.66 -2.87 -24.83
CA GLU A 160 -7.07 -2.58 -24.64
C GLU A 160 -7.29 -1.80 -23.34
N LYS A 161 -8.31 -0.94 -23.34
CA LYS A 161 -8.80 -0.31 -22.10
C LYS A 161 -9.69 -1.29 -21.35
N ILE A 162 -9.47 -1.43 -20.05
CA ILE A 162 -10.34 -2.23 -19.17
C ILE A 162 -11.44 -1.32 -18.65
N MET A 163 -12.69 -1.73 -18.86
CA MET A 163 -13.89 -1.02 -18.41
C MET A 163 -14.68 -1.88 -17.41
N ARG A 164 -15.21 -1.26 -16.34
CA ARG A 164 -16.18 -1.85 -15.41
C ARG A 164 -17.47 -1.02 -15.47
N GLY A 165 -18.45 -1.50 -16.23
CA GLY A 165 -19.57 -0.65 -16.61
C GLY A 165 -19.07 0.48 -17.51
N GLU A 166 -19.37 1.73 -17.16
CA GLU A 166 -18.89 2.91 -17.89
C GLU A 166 -17.54 3.43 -17.37
N GLU A 167 -17.02 2.87 -16.28
CA GLU A 167 -15.80 3.35 -15.63
C GLU A 167 -14.55 2.66 -16.19
N LYS A 168 -13.56 3.43 -16.60
CA LYS A 168 -12.23 2.91 -16.95
C LYS A 168 -11.52 2.46 -15.68
N THR A 169 -11.12 1.20 -15.62
CA THR A 169 -10.39 0.62 -14.48
C THR A 169 -8.95 0.26 -14.78
N GLY A 170 -8.46 0.48 -16.01
CA GLY A 170 -7.07 0.24 -16.36
C GLY A 170 -6.81 -0.07 -17.82
N TYR A 171 -5.68 -0.71 -18.07
CA TYR A 171 -5.23 -1.19 -19.39
C TYR A 171 -4.83 -2.65 -19.31
N GLN A 172 -5.13 -3.40 -20.36
CA GLN A 172 -4.67 -4.78 -20.56
C GLN A 172 -3.85 -4.84 -21.84
N LEU A 173 -2.65 -5.41 -21.75
CA LEU A 173 -1.85 -5.79 -22.90
C LEU A 173 -1.90 -7.32 -23.04
N ASP A 174 -2.21 -7.81 -24.24
CA ASP A 174 -2.02 -9.22 -24.60
C ASP A 174 -0.84 -9.31 -25.58
N TYR A 175 0.17 -10.09 -25.21
CA TYR A 175 1.35 -10.34 -26.02
C TYR A 175 1.69 -11.83 -26.02
N ASN A 176 1.48 -12.50 -27.15
CA ASN A 176 1.70 -13.94 -27.30
C ASN A 176 0.97 -14.77 -26.22
N GLY A 177 -0.24 -14.37 -25.83
CA GLY A 177 -1.04 -15.02 -24.79
C GLY A 177 -0.60 -14.71 -23.36
N GLN A 178 0.40 -13.83 -23.17
CA GLN A 178 0.74 -13.26 -21.87
C GLN A 178 -0.06 -11.98 -21.66
N LYS A 179 -0.81 -11.95 -20.56
CA LYS A 179 -1.57 -10.76 -20.16
C LYS A 179 -0.74 -9.90 -19.22
N VAL A 180 -0.67 -8.60 -19.49
CA VAL A 180 -0.17 -7.61 -18.55
C VAL A 180 -1.32 -6.67 -18.24
N ILE A 181 -1.60 -6.44 -16.96
CA ILE A 181 -2.68 -5.57 -16.52
C ILE A 181 -2.06 -4.40 -15.75
N ALA A 182 -2.41 -3.18 -16.13
CA ALA A 182 -2.19 -1.98 -15.34
C ALA A 182 -3.55 -1.51 -14.82
N SER A 183 -3.89 -1.90 -13.59
CA SER A 183 -5.17 -1.58 -12.95
C SER A 183 -5.08 -0.23 -12.26
N ALA A 184 -6.05 0.65 -12.46
CA ALA A 184 -6.17 1.94 -11.78
C ALA A 184 -7.60 2.18 -11.26
N PRO A 185 -8.08 1.39 -10.28
CA PRO A 185 -9.44 1.51 -9.77
C PRO A 185 -9.56 2.73 -8.83
N GLY A 186 -10.59 3.55 -9.00
CA GLY A 186 -11.01 4.53 -7.99
C GLY A 186 -10.70 6.01 -8.26
N SER A 187 -10.05 6.35 -9.37
CA SER A 187 -9.54 7.71 -9.65
C SER A 187 -10.55 8.73 -10.19
N GLN A 188 -11.84 8.56 -9.88
CA GLN A 188 -12.95 9.32 -10.48
C GLN A 188 -13.44 10.49 -9.60
N ALA A 189 -13.14 10.49 -8.30
CA ALA A 189 -13.58 11.57 -7.42
C ALA A 189 -12.67 12.80 -7.55
N LEU A 190 -13.22 13.99 -7.25
CA LEU A 190 -12.48 15.26 -7.28
C LEU A 190 -11.16 15.21 -6.49
N THR A 191 -11.13 14.42 -5.43
CA THR A 191 -10.02 14.35 -4.49
C THR A 191 -9.34 12.99 -4.43
N SER A 192 -9.73 12.04 -5.30
CA SER A 192 -9.16 10.69 -5.30
C SER A 192 -7.73 10.65 -5.86
N ASP A 193 -6.95 9.80 -5.23
CA ASP A 193 -5.69 9.22 -5.68
C ASP A 193 -5.81 8.53 -7.05
N TYR A 194 -4.65 8.36 -7.69
CA TYR A 194 -4.47 7.59 -8.92
C TYR A 194 -3.53 6.41 -8.67
N ASP A 195 -4.07 5.36 -8.06
CA ASP A 195 -3.32 4.17 -7.67
C ASP A 195 -3.24 3.17 -8.81
N ILE A 196 -2.04 2.97 -9.35
CA ILE A 196 -1.76 2.00 -10.39
C ILE A 196 -1.20 0.73 -9.76
N THR A 197 -1.76 -0.43 -10.11
CA THR A 197 -1.17 -1.73 -9.79
C THR A 197 -0.85 -2.48 -11.08
N PHE A 198 0.42 -2.82 -11.27
CA PHE A 198 0.84 -3.72 -12.33
C PHE A 198 0.67 -5.18 -11.90
N ILE A 199 0.05 -5.98 -12.76
CA ILE A 199 -0.17 -7.41 -12.57
C ILE A 199 0.31 -8.12 -13.83
N VAL A 200 1.33 -8.97 -13.67
CA VAL A 200 1.88 -9.80 -14.76
C VAL A 200 1.84 -11.26 -14.32
N PRO A 201 0.74 -12.00 -14.61
CA PRO A 201 0.59 -13.38 -14.18
C PRO A 201 1.78 -14.24 -14.62
N ASN A 202 2.36 -14.98 -13.67
CA ASN A 202 3.54 -15.86 -13.83
C ASN A 202 4.89 -15.16 -14.05
N PHE A 203 4.92 -13.83 -14.15
CA PHE A 203 6.14 -13.03 -14.32
C PHE A 203 6.15 -11.84 -13.36
N GLU A 204 5.98 -12.09 -12.06
CA GLU A 204 5.87 -11.02 -11.06
C GLU A 204 7.12 -10.11 -11.01
N GLU A 205 8.29 -10.58 -11.43
CA GLU A 205 9.48 -9.74 -11.59
C GLU A 205 9.32 -8.64 -12.64
N CYS A 206 8.45 -8.84 -13.63
CA CYS A 206 8.18 -7.85 -14.67
C CYS A 206 7.31 -6.70 -14.15
N GLU A 207 6.54 -6.91 -13.07
CA GLU A 207 5.82 -5.84 -12.38
C GLU A 207 6.80 -4.82 -11.81
N ILE A 208 7.92 -5.30 -11.26
CA ILE A 208 8.97 -4.45 -10.68
C ILE A 208 9.65 -3.62 -11.76
N ASP A 209 9.95 -4.24 -12.91
CA ASP A 209 10.49 -3.55 -14.08
C ASP A 209 9.53 -2.45 -14.58
N ALA A 210 8.22 -2.71 -14.57
CA ALA A 210 7.20 -1.73 -14.95
C ALA A 210 7.13 -0.54 -13.97
N VAL A 211 7.16 -0.79 -12.65
CA VAL A 211 7.20 0.27 -11.62
C VAL A 211 8.43 1.16 -11.82
N HIS A 212 9.62 0.57 -11.94
CA HIS A 212 10.86 1.33 -12.17
C HIS A 212 10.80 2.16 -13.44
N TYR A 213 10.34 1.56 -14.54
CA TYR A 213 10.25 2.25 -15.81
C TYR A 213 9.28 3.44 -15.72
N PHE A 214 8.08 3.23 -15.18
CA PHE A 214 7.11 4.31 -14.98
C PHE A 214 7.71 5.46 -14.18
N ASN A 215 8.28 5.17 -13.00
CA ASN A 215 8.80 6.20 -12.11
C ASN A 215 10.01 6.94 -12.70
N ASP A 216 10.94 6.24 -13.37
CA ASP A 216 12.08 6.86 -14.05
C ASP A 216 11.61 7.81 -15.16
N ARG A 217 10.69 7.37 -16.01
CA ARG A 217 10.13 8.17 -17.10
C ARG A 217 9.34 9.36 -16.57
N PHE A 218 8.56 9.17 -15.50
CA PHE A 218 7.84 10.24 -14.83
C PHE A 218 8.81 11.30 -14.29
N ARG A 219 9.81 10.89 -13.50
CA ARG A 219 10.82 11.82 -12.94
C ARG A 219 11.57 12.55 -14.04
N LYS A 220 11.94 11.89 -15.14
CA LYS A 220 12.57 12.56 -16.30
C LYS A 220 11.68 13.63 -16.90
N LYS A 221 10.39 13.36 -17.07
CA LYS A 221 9.40 14.32 -17.59
C LYS A 221 9.18 15.49 -16.63
N TRP A 222 9.07 15.23 -15.33
CA TRP A 222 8.71 16.21 -14.30
C TRP A 222 9.89 16.77 -13.51
N LYS A 223 11.08 16.77 -14.12
CA LYS A 223 12.31 17.39 -13.58
C LYS A 223 12.67 16.87 -12.18
N GLY A 224 12.60 15.56 -11.98
CA GLY A 224 12.98 14.88 -10.75
C GLY A 224 11.92 14.85 -9.65
N LYS A 225 10.66 15.18 -9.93
CA LYS A 225 9.56 15.17 -8.94
C LYS A 225 8.85 13.82 -8.85
N ALA A 226 8.28 13.53 -7.68
CA ALA A 226 7.54 12.30 -7.42
C ALA A 226 6.11 12.37 -7.98
N SER A 227 5.63 11.30 -8.61
CA SER A 227 4.26 11.22 -9.15
C SER A 227 3.20 11.32 -8.06
N GLY A 228 3.48 10.80 -6.87
CA GLY A 228 2.61 10.89 -5.69
C GLY A 228 2.36 12.33 -5.22
N VAL A 229 3.21 13.28 -5.60
CA VAL A 229 3.03 14.70 -5.22
C VAL A 229 2.57 15.55 -6.40
N VAL A 230 3.03 15.26 -7.62
CA VAL A 230 2.62 16.02 -8.81
C VAL A 230 1.17 15.76 -9.18
N PHE A 231 0.71 14.50 -9.05
CA PHE A 231 -0.62 14.07 -9.49
C PHE A 231 -1.36 13.20 -8.49
N ASP A 232 -0.78 12.98 -7.30
CA ASP A 232 -1.32 12.01 -6.33
C ASP A 232 -1.46 10.63 -6.99
N THR A 233 -0.42 10.26 -7.75
CA THR A 233 -0.35 9.02 -8.53
C THR A 233 0.69 8.09 -7.93
N ASN A 234 0.23 6.97 -7.39
CA ASN A 234 1.07 5.94 -6.80
C ASN A 234 1.10 4.72 -7.71
N VAL A 235 2.23 4.01 -7.72
CA VAL A 235 2.44 2.87 -8.61
C VAL A 235 2.99 1.70 -7.84
N TYR A 236 2.32 0.56 -7.94
CA TYR A 236 2.58 -0.62 -7.14
C TYR A 236 2.76 -1.86 -8.02
N THR A 237 3.52 -2.81 -7.47
CA THR A 237 3.41 -4.23 -7.87
C THR A 237 2.16 -4.84 -7.25
N SER A 238 1.75 -6.03 -7.70
CA SER A 238 0.67 -6.78 -7.06
C SER A 238 1.00 -7.17 -5.61
N GLY A 239 2.28 -7.15 -5.21
CA GLY A 239 2.76 -7.39 -3.86
C GLY A 239 2.21 -8.67 -3.24
N PHE A 240 1.55 -8.55 -2.08
CA PHE A 240 0.92 -9.69 -1.40
C PHE A 240 -0.37 -10.20 -2.06
N MET A 241 -0.84 -9.56 -3.14
CA MET A 241 -2.08 -9.92 -3.84
C MET A 241 -1.87 -10.96 -4.96
N SER A 242 -0.62 -11.26 -5.33
CA SER A 242 -0.33 -12.23 -6.38
C SER A 242 -0.90 -13.62 -6.05
N ASP A 243 -1.52 -14.28 -7.03
CA ASP A 243 -1.99 -15.67 -6.88
C ASP A 243 -0.83 -16.64 -6.62
N PHE A 244 0.40 -16.24 -6.99
CA PHE A 244 1.65 -16.93 -6.66
C PHE A 244 1.94 -16.97 -5.15
N ALA A 245 1.47 -15.99 -4.38
CA ALA A 245 1.50 -16.05 -2.92
C ALA A 245 0.51 -17.10 -2.36
N GLN A 246 -0.47 -17.53 -3.17
CA GLN A 246 -1.56 -18.43 -2.78
C GLN A 246 -1.43 -19.85 -3.34
N THR A 247 -0.51 -20.12 -4.27
CA THR A 247 -0.36 -21.44 -4.87
C THR A 247 -0.14 -22.52 -3.81
N LYS A 248 -0.85 -23.65 -3.98
CA LYS A 248 -0.99 -24.78 -3.05
C LYS A 248 0.33 -25.54 -2.84
N HIS A 249 1.35 -24.89 -2.27
CA HIS A 249 2.60 -25.56 -1.85
C HIS A 249 2.40 -26.44 -0.60
N LYS A 250 1.22 -26.37 0.05
CA LYS A 250 0.90 -27.17 1.24
C LYS A 250 1.12 -28.68 1.04
N SER A 251 0.82 -29.21 -0.16
CA SER A 251 1.07 -30.64 -0.45
C SER A 251 2.55 -30.98 -0.53
N GLN A 252 3.41 -30.00 -0.84
CA GLN A 252 4.84 -30.20 -1.03
C GLN A 252 5.62 -30.28 0.29
N PHE A 253 5.08 -29.74 1.40
CA PHE A 253 5.76 -29.71 2.70
C PHE A 253 5.23 -30.75 3.72
N ALA A 254 4.24 -31.57 3.35
CA ALA A 254 3.59 -32.48 4.29
C ALA A 254 4.53 -33.46 5.03
N HIS A 255 5.71 -33.75 4.47
CA HIS A 255 6.73 -34.60 5.11
C HIS A 255 7.74 -33.87 5.99
N HIS A 256 7.75 -32.53 6.02
CA HIS A 256 8.70 -31.70 6.78
C HIS A 256 7.95 -30.79 7.77
N ILE A 257 7.12 -31.41 8.61
CA ILE A 257 6.18 -30.72 9.51
C ILE A 257 6.89 -29.69 10.42
N GLN A 258 8.01 -30.06 11.05
CA GLN A 258 8.74 -29.16 11.95
C GLN A 258 9.28 -27.90 11.27
N MET A 259 9.95 -28.05 10.13
CA MET A 259 10.47 -26.91 9.36
C MET A 259 9.35 -25.96 8.94
N TYR A 260 8.23 -26.54 8.52
CA TYR A 260 7.04 -25.80 8.13
C TYR A 260 6.43 -25.01 9.30
N ASP A 261 6.44 -25.55 10.51
CA ASP A 261 5.92 -24.85 11.69
C ASP A 261 6.80 -23.67 12.10
N GLN A 262 8.13 -23.81 12.08
CA GLN A 262 9.06 -22.70 12.33
C GLN A 262 8.89 -21.57 11.29
N PHE A 263 8.74 -21.93 10.02
CA PHE A 263 8.44 -20.96 8.96
C PHE A 263 7.14 -20.21 9.24
N ARG A 264 6.07 -20.93 9.57
CA ARG A 264 4.76 -20.32 9.86
C ARG A 264 4.84 -19.38 11.04
N MET A 265 5.61 -19.72 12.07
CA MET A 265 5.81 -18.87 13.24
C MET A 265 6.50 -17.57 12.86
N LYS A 266 7.66 -17.65 12.20
CA LYS A 266 8.40 -16.46 11.75
C LYS A 266 7.58 -15.59 10.81
N LYS A 267 6.87 -16.19 9.86
CA LYS A 267 5.95 -15.47 8.96
C LYS A 267 4.82 -14.79 9.74
N HIS A 268 4.28 -15.47 10.76
CA HIS A 268 3.26 -14.89 11.61
C HIS A 268 3.78 -13.67 12.38
N ILE A 269 4.93 -13.79 13.05
CA ILE A 269 5.57 -12.71 13.78
C ILE A 269 5.80 -11.50 12.87
N LEU A 270 6.40 -11.73 11.70
CA LEU A 270 6.67 -10.67 10.72
C LEU A 270 5.40 -9.96 10.27
N GLN A 271 4.37 -10.70 9.85
CA GLN A 271 3.15 -10.10 9.34
C GLN A 271 2.36 -9.36 10.43
N MET A 272 2.37 -9.86 11.67
CA MET A 272 1.80 -9.13 12.82
C MET A 272 2.61 -7.87 13.12
N ALA A 273 3.95 -7.94 13.07
CA ALA A 273 4.80 -6.78 13.28
C ALA A 273 4.55 -5.68 12.24
N LEU A 274 4.41 -6.04 10.97
CA LEU A 274 4.00 -5.12 9.90
C LEU A 274 2.61 -4.51 10.14
N SER A 275 1.71 -5.24 10.80
CA SER A 275 0.37 -4.76 11.15
C SER A 275 0.37 -3.76 12.31
N PHE A 276 1.32 -3.87 13.24
CA PHE A 276 1.53 -2.93 14.34
C PHE A 276 2.37 -1.71 13.94
N LEU A 277 3.07 -1.75 12.81
CA LEU A 277 3.98 -0.69 12.39
C LEU A 277 3.32 0.70 12.29
N PRO A 278 2.11 0.87 11.71
CA PRO A 278 1.40 2.15 11.72
C PRO A 278 1.10 2.67 13.12
N ILE A 279 0.73 1.79 14.07
CA ILE A 279 0.49 2.15 15.48
C ILE A 279 1.82 2.60 16.13
N ARG A 280 2.92 1.91 15.85
CA ARG A 280 4.25 2.29 16.34
C ARG A 280 4.69 3.65 15.80
N GLN A 281 4.43 3.92 14.51
CA GLN A 281 4.72 5.20 13.86
C GLN A 281 3.93 6.35 14.49
N TYR A 282 2.63 6.15 14.75
CA TYR A 282 1.81 7.11 15.50
C TYR A 282 2.44 7.52 16.84
N PHE A 283 2.96 6.57 17.62
CA PHE A 283 3.65 6.90 18.87
C PHE A 283 4.99 7.61 18.67
N SER A 284 5.69 7.39 17.57
CA SER A 284 7.01 8.02 17.35
C SER A 284 6.95 9.53 17.15
N GLU A 285 5.80 10.02 16.68
CA GLU A 285 5.56 11.45 16.52
C GLU A 285 5.27 12.14 17.87
N ARG A 286 5.02 11.35 18.93
CA ARG A 286 4.56 11.81 20.25
C ARG A 286 5.43 11.35 21.43
N GLU A 287 6.60 10.76 21.19
CA GLU A 287 7.47 10.27 22.27
C GLU A 287 7.90 11.39 23.24
N ASP A 288 7.88 12.65 22.80
CA ASP A 288 8.22 13.82 23.60
C ASP A 288 7.04 14.39 24.43
N GLU A 289 5.80 13.90 24.25
CA GLU A 289 4.59 14.45 24.90
C GLU A 289 4.37 14.01 26.37
N GLY A 290 5.33 13.27 26.95
CA GLY A 290 5.38 12.98 28.39
C GLY A 290 4.92 11.59 28.83
N ILE A 291 4.95 11.37 30.15
CA ILE A 291 4.77 10.08 30.81
C ILE A 291 3.31 9.61 30.66
N GLY A 292 3.10 8.47 30.00
CA GLY A 292 1.80 7.79 29.93
C GLY A 292 1.21 7.56 28.54
N ARG A 293 1.83 8.10 27.47
CA ARG A 293 1.31 8.01 26.09
C ARG A 293 2.33 7.48 25.08
N GLY A 294 3.06 6.44 25.45
CA GLY A 294 4.12 5.89 24.62
C GLY A 294 3.87 4.45 24.16
N TRP A 295 4.61 4.04 23.14
CA TRP A 295 4.67 2.65 22.67
C TRP A 295 4.87 1.64 23.80
N LYS A 296 5.70 1.96 24.80
CA LYS A 296 5.90 1.13 25.99
C LYS A 296 4.62 0.91 26.79
N VAL A 297 3.82 1.96 27.00
CA VAL A 297 2.54 1.89 27.72
C VAL A 297 1.54 1.07 26.93
N PHE A 298 1.45 1.30 25.61
CA PHE A 298 0.60 0.52 24.72
C PHE A 298 0.91 -0.98 24.76
N LYS A 299 2.19 -1.38 24.70
CA LYS A 299 2.61 -2.78 24.82
C LYS A 299 2.18 -3.38 26.16
N GLY A 300 2.41 -2.65 27.25
CA GLY A 300 2.02 -3.07 28.60
C GLY A 300 0.52 -3.29 28.73
N ALA A 301 -0.29 -2.32 28.30
CA ALA A 301 -1.74 -2.41 28.30
C ALA A 301 -2.25 -3.58 27.44
N THR A 302 -1.69 -3.76 26.25
CA THR A 302 -2.06 -4.88 25.36
C THR A 302 -1.82 -6.24 26.02
N LYS A 303 -0.68 -6.43 26.70
CA LYS A 303 -0.36 -7.66 27.43
C LYS A 303 -1.30 -7.89 28.63
N VAL A 304 -1.61 -6.83 29.37
CA VAL A 304 -2.55 -6.89 30.51
C VAL A 304 -3.95 -7.29 30.02
N ASN A 305 -4.46 -6.65 28.97
CA ASN A 305 -5.78 -6.95 28.42
C ASN A 305 -5.83 -8.37 27.86
N LEU A 306 -4.79 -8.80 27.16
CA LEU A 306 -4.69 -10.18 26.69
C LEU A 306 -4.70 -11.18 27.86
N LYS A 307 -3.93 -10.92 28.93
CA LYS A 307 -3.89 -11.79 30.11
C LYS A 307 -5.28 -11.90 30.73
N ALA A 308 -5.91 -10.76 31.01
CA ALA A 308 -7.25 -10.71 31.58
C ALA A 308 -8.26 -11.48 30.71
N TYR A 309 -8.18 -11.33 29.39
CA TYR A 309 -9.01 -12.09 28.47
C TYR A 309 -8.75 -13.60 28.58
N MET A 310 -7.49 -14.04 28.64
CA MET A 310 -7.16 -15.46 28.78
C MET A 310 -7.59 -16.05 30.12
N ASP A 311 -7.36 -15.33 31.22
CA ASP A 311 -7.76 -15.74 32.58
C ASP A 311 -9.29 -16.00 32.65
N GLY A 312 -10.09 -15.22 31.91
CA GLY A 312 -11.54 -15.38 31.86
C GLY A 312 -12.07 -16.48 30.91
N HIS A 313 -11.21 -17.09 30.08
CA HIS A 313 -11.64 -18.03 29.03
C HIS A 313 -10.92 -19.40 29.05
N LEU A 314 -9.93 -19.59 29.91
CA LEU A 314 -9.17 -20.84 30.04
C LEU A 314 -9.42 -21.47 31.43
N ASN A 315 -9.25 -22.79 31.53
CA ASN A 315 -9.36 -23.49 32.82
C ASN A 315 -8.13 -23.21 33.68
N GLU A 316 -8.32 -23.17 35.01
CA GLU A 316 -7.25 -22.97 35.99
C GLU A 316 -6.03 -23.87 35.70
N GLY A 317 -4.85 -23.25 35.61
CA GLY A 317 -3.58 -23.87 35.25
C GLY A 317 -3.24 -23.85 33.74
N GLU A 318 -4.23 -23.83 32.84
CA GLU A 318 -3.98 -23.70 31.40
C GLU A 318 -3.63 -22.24 31.04
N GLU A 319 -4.25 -21.27 31.72
CA GLU A 319 -4.04 -19.84 31.49
C GLU A 319 -2.58 -19.44 31.63
N PHE A 320 -1.90 -19.94 32.67
CA PHE A 320 -0.51 -19.58 32.91
C PHE A 320 0.42 -20.06 31.79
N MET A 321 0.25 -21.31 31.35
CA MET A 321 1.10 -21.91 30.32
C MET A 321 0.83 -21.31 28.94
N VAL A 322 -0.44 -21.13 28.59
CA VAL A 322 -0.84 -20.53 27.32
C VAL A 322 -0.38 -19.07 27.26
N PHE A 323 -0.66 -18.29 28.32
CA PHE A 323 -0.26 -16.89 28.38
C PHE A 323 1.25 -16.73 28.27
N LYS A 324 2.06 -17.56 28.93
CA LYS A 324 3.53 -17.49 28.82
C LYS A 324 4.05 -17.70 27.40
N VAL A 325 3.42 -18.57 26.61
CA VAL A 325 3.77 -18.77 25.19
C VAL A 325 3.39 -17.54 24.37
N VAL A 326 2.17 -17.04 24.56
CA VAL A 326 1.68 -15.87 23.82
C VAL A 326 2.44 -14.60 24.18
N ASP A 327 2.77 -14.41 25.45
CA ASP A 327 3.51 -13.25 25.93
C ASP A 327 4.89 -13.16 25.27
N ARG A 328 5.59 -14.31 25.15
CA ARG A 328 6.85 -14.41 24.40
C ARG A 328 6.66 -14.07 22.91
N GLU A 329 5.65 -14.65 22.27
CA GLU A 329 5.34 -14.38 20.86
C GLU A 329 5.03 -12.89 20.63
N LEU A 330 4.31 -12.25 21.55
CA LEU A 330 4.02 -10.81 21.51
C LEU A 330 5.27 -9.96 21.73
N ASP A 331 6.18 -10.35 22.63
CA ASP A 331 7.45 -9.65 22.75
C ASP A 331 8.26 -9.71 21.46
N GLU A 332 8.29 -10.86 20.79
CA GLU A 332 8.95 -10.99 19.48
C GLU A 332 8.29 -10.12 18.42
N ILE A 333 6.95 -10.08 18.36
CA ILE A 333 6.19 -9.20 17.44
C ILE A 333 6.50 -7.73 17.72
N PHE A 334 6.43 -7.31 18.98
CA PHE A 334 6.66 -5.92 19.36
C PHE A 334 8.11 -5.47 19.16
N ASN A 335 9.08 -6.34 19.45
CA ASN A 335 10.49 -6.07 19.18
C ASN A 335 10.75 -5.97 17.68
N MET A 336 10.21 -6.88 16.88
CA MET A 336 10.29 -6.82 15.41
C MET A 336 9.66 -5.53 14.87
N THR A 337 8.50 -5.12 15.39
CA THR A 337 7.84 -3.86 15.01
C THR A 337 8.74 -2.65 15.28
N GLN A 338 9.39 -2.63 16.45
CA GLN A 338 10.29 -1.56 16.84
C GLN A 338 11.56 -1.52 15.97
N VAL A 339 12.13 -2.68 15.63
CA VAL A 339 13.28 -2.78 14.70
C VAL A 339 12.88 -2.27 13.32
N LEU A 340 11.76 -2.75 12.77
CA LEU A 340 11.26 -2.32 11.46
C LEU A 340 11.04 -0.80 11.41
N HIS A 341 10.46 -0.22 12.46
CA HIS A 341 10.26 1.23 12.58
C HIS A 341 11.58 2.00 12.59
N ALA A 342 12.52 1.61 13.45
CA ALA A 342 13.81 2.29 13.58
C ALA A 342 14.62 2.21 12.27
N GLU A 343 14.66 1.04 11.62
CA GLU A 343 15.31 0.85 10.32
C GLU A 343 14.65 1.70 9.23
N THR A 344 13.31 1.77 9.21
CA THR A 344 12.55 2.56 8.23
C THR A 344 12.87 4.04 8.36
N MET A 345 12.79 4.58 9.58
CA MET A 345 13.08 6.00 9.83
C MET A 345 14.55 6.34 9.54
N GLY A 346 15.48 5.46 9.92
CA GLY A 346 16.90 5.62 9.62
C GLY A 346 17.20 5.66 8.13
N LYS A 347 16.64 4.72 7.36
CA LYS A 347 16.78 4.68 5.89
C LYS A 347 16.15 5.90 5.21
N LEU A 348 14.94 6.30 5.61
CA LEU A 348 14.29 7.50 5.08
C LEU A 348 15.13 8.75 5.33
N ALA A 349 15.63 8.95 6.55
CA ALA A 349 16.48 10.09 6.87
C ALA A 349 17.79 10.10 6.05
N ALA A 350 18.43 8.94 5.89
CA ALA A 350 19.63 8.80 5.08
C ALA A 350 19.36 9.10 3.59
N GLN A 351 18.23 8.61 3.05
CA GLN A 351 17.85 8.82 1.66
C GLN A 351 17.53 10.29 1.38
N LYS A 352 16.79 10.96 2.27
CA LYS A 352 16.51 12.40 2.18
C LYS A 352 17.81 13.20 2.09
N LYS A 353 18.78 12.89 2.95
CA LYS A 353 20.12 13.52 2.91
C LYS A 353 20.87 13.26 1.60
N GLN A 354 20.69 12.08 0.99
CA GLN A 354 21.28 11.78 -0.31
C GLN A 354 20.60 12.55 -1.44
N ILE A 355 19.27 12.70 -1.41
CA ILE A 355 18.50 13.51 -2.35
C ILE A 355 18.92 14.99 -2.24
N GLU A 356 18.96 15.54 -1.03
CA GLU A 356 19.43 16.91 -0.76
C GLU A 356 20.80 17.20 -1.36
N ARG A 357 21.74 16.24 -1.26
CA ARG A 357 23.07 16.36 -1.87
C ARG A 357 23.05 16.34 -3.41
N ARG A 358 22.13 15.58 -4.02
CA ARG A 358 21.99 15.50 -5.49
C ARG A 358 21.38 16.76 -6.09
N TYR A 359 20.59 17.50 -5.31
CA TYR A 359 19.89 18.71 -5.76
C TYR A 359 20.33 19.92 -4.91
N PRO A 360 21.49 20.54 -5.17
CA PRO A 360 22.00 21.64 -4.34
C PRO A 360 21.06 22.85 -4.24
N GLU A 361 21.12 23.56 -3.10
CA GLU A 361 20.17 24.58 -2.58
C GLU A 361 19.48 25.50 -3.59
N LYS A 362 20.16 25.94 -4.66
CA LYS A 362 19.56 26.81 -5.70
C LYS A 362 18.42 26.12 -6.47
N SER A 363 18.44 24.79 -6.54
CA SER A 363 17.33 23.96 -7.07
C SER A 363 16.40 23.47 -5.95
N PHE A 364 16.89 23.43 -4.70
CA PHE A 364 16.20 22.82 -3.56
C PHE A 364 15.17 23.72 -2.89
N LYS A 365 15.28 25.05 -3.01
CA LYS A 365 14.20 25.97 -2.61
C LYS A 365 12.83 25.64 -3.24
N LEU A 366 12.82 24.81 -4.30
CA LEU A 366 11.62 24.39 -5.01
C LEU A 366 11.09 22.99 -4.60
N ILE A 367 11.86 22.19 -3.86
CA ILE A 367 11.43 20.85 -3.43
C ILE A 367 10.80 21.00 -2.06
N SER A 368 9.46 20.93 -2.00
CA SER A 368 8.74 20.92 -0.73
C SER A 368 9.17 19.73 0.14
N LYS A 369 9.01 19.83 1.47
CA LYS A 369 9.22 18.71 2.40
C LYS A 369 8.44 17.46 1.96
N ILE A 370 7.23 17.64 1.43
CA ILE A 370 6.40 16.57 0.86
C ILE A 370 7.06 15.91 -0.35
N GLN A 371 7.59 16.69 -1.30
CA GLN A 371 8.34 16.15 -2.45
C GLN A 371 9.57 15.35 -1.99
N LEU A 372 10.33 15.88 -1.02
CA LEU A 372 11.50 15.18 -0.49
C LEU A 372 11.13 13.86 0.20
N ASN A 373 10.04 13.85 0.99
CA ASN A 373 9.54 12.65 1.64
C ASN A 373 9.09 11.60 0.61
N SER A 374 8.29 12.00 -0.37
CA SER A 374 7.76 11.10 -1.40
C SER A 374 8.88 10.55 -2.29
N LEU A 375 9.83 11.38 -2.73
CA LEU A 375 11.00 10.92 -3.50
C LEU A 375 11.87 9.93 -2.72
N ALA A 376 12.10 10.19 -1.43
CA ALA A 376 12.84 9.27 -0.58
C ALA A 376 12.12 7.92 -0.42
N GLY A 377 10.79 7.96 -0.26
CA GLY A 377 9.93 6.78 -0.24
C GLY A 377 10.00 6.00 -1.56
N ASP A 378 9.76 6.66 -2.70
CA ASP A 378 9.77 6.05 -4.02
C ASP A 378 11.12 5.36 -4.33
N GLU A 379 12.24 6.03 -4.07
CA GLU A 379 13.57 5.44 -4.32
C GLU A 379 13.88 4.25 -3.40
N LEU A 380 13.46 4.29 -2.13
CA LEU A 380 13.61 3.17 -1.20
C LEU A 380 12.67 2.01 -1.55
N TYR A 381 11.45 2.32 -1.99
CA TYR A 381 10.49 1.34 -2.48
C TYR A 381 11.09 0.57 -3.66
N GLU A 382 11.53 1.31 -4.69
CA GLU A 382 12.22 0.78 -5.86
C GLU A 382 13.45 -0.05 -5.48
N HIS A 383 14.27 0.42 -4.53
CA HIS A 383 15.43 -0.32 -4.04
C HIS A 383 15.05 -1.67 -3.41
N GLU A 384 14.06 -1.71 -2.52
CA GLU A 384 13.61 -2.97 -1.91
C GLU A 384 12.98 -3.91 -2.93
N LEU A 385 12.29 -3.39 -3.96
CA LEU A 385 11.73 -4.20 -5.05
C LEU A 385 12.82 -4.93 -5.85
N VAL A 386 14.01 -4.35 -6.04
CA VAL A 386 15.12 -5.06 -6.69
C VAL A 386 15.45 -6.36 -5.94
N ARG A 387 15.48 -6.33 -4.61
CA ARG A 387 15.70 -7.55 -3.81
C ARG A 387 14.54 -8.53 -3.93
N VAL A 388 13.30 -8.04 -3.94
CA VAL A 388 12.10 -8.86 -4.17
C VAL A 388 12.20 -9.61 -5.51
N ARG A 389 12.62 -8.95 -6.58
CA ARG A 389 12.84 -9.56 -7.90
C ARG A 389 13.82 -10.72 -7.84
N GLU A 390 14.97 -10.52 -7.22
CA GLU A 390 16.00 -11.56 -7.08
C GLU A 390 15.44 -12.80 -6.38
N LEU A 391 14.67 -12.57 -5.30
CA LEU A 391 14.06 -13.64 -4.51
C LEU A 391 12.99 -14.39 -5.31
N ILE A 392 12.19 -13.72 -6.14
CA ILE A 392 11.22 -14.36 -7.05
C ILE A 392 11.94 -15.30 -8.03
N VAL A 393 13.02 -14.82 -8.66
CA VAL A 393 13.80 -15.61 -9.64
C VAL A 393 14.46 -16.81 -8.96
N GLU A 394 15.09 -16.60 -7.81
CA GLU A 394 15.71 -17.67 -7.02
C GLU A 394 14.67 -18.73 -6.60
N ARG A 395 13.50 -18.30 -6.13
CA ARG A 395 12.39 -19.18 -5.75
C ARG A 395 11.97 -20.10 -6.89
N ARG A 396 11.78 -19.56 -8.10
CA ARG A 396 11.42 -20.38 -9.28
C ARG A 396 12.50 -21.40 -9.60
N LYS A 397 13.78 -21.04 -9.46
CA LYS A 397 14.90 -21.97 -9.65
C LYS A 397 14.87 -23.08 -8.58
N LEU A 398 14.68 -22.75 -7.31
CA LEU A 398 14.59 -23.71 -6.22
C LEU A 398 13.43 -24.69 -6.41
N LEU A 399 12.26 -24.19 -6.85
CA LEU A 399 11.09 -25.03 -7.15
C LEU A 399 11.36 -26.00 -8.30
N LYS A 400 11.97 -25.55 -9.40
CA LYS A 400 12.38 -26.41 -10.52
C LYS A 400 13.41 -27.46 -10.09
N ASP A 401 14.35 -27.09 -9.22
CA ASP A 401 15.35 -28.02 -8.68
C ASP A 401 14.69 -29.10 -7.81
N LEU A 402 13.74 -28.71 -6.95
CA LEU A 402 12.96 -29.62 -6.12
C LEU A 402 12.13 -30.60 -6.97
N GLU A 403 11.45 -30.11 -8.00
CA GLU A 403 10.66 -30.94 -8.91
C GLU A 403 11.53 -31.98 -9.63
N ARG A 404 12.68 -31.55 -10.18
CA ARG A 404 13.65 -32.46 -10.83
C ARG A 404 14.19 -33.52 -9.88
N MET A 405 14.37 -33.19 -8.60
CA MET A 405 14.84 -34.14 -7.60
C MET A 405 13.75 -35.14 -7.17
N ARG A 406 12.49 -34.70 -7.09
CA ARG A 406 11.34 -35.57 -6.76
C ARG A 406 11.14 -36.67 -7.80
N LEU A 407 11.28 -36.33 -9.07
CA LEU A 407 11.19 -37.31 -10.16
C LEU A 407 12.24 -38.41 -10.08
N LYS A 408 13.34 -38.20 -9.33
CA LYS A 408 14.39 -39.19 -9.14
C LYS A 408 14.14 -40.14 -7.97
N MET A 409 13.01 -40.03 -7.25
CA MET A 409 12.59 -40.91 -6.14
C MET A 409 13.61 -41.12 -4.99
N PHE A 410 14.60 -40.24 -4.82
CA PHE A 410 15.56 -40.34 -3.71
C PHE A 410 15.23 -39.32 -2.62
N ARG A 411 14.81 -39.80 -1.44
CA ARG A 411 14.90 -39.01 -0.18
C ARG A 411 16.39 -38.81 0.11
N SER A 412 16.89 -37.63 -0.22
CA SER A 412 18.31 -37.28 -0.07
C SER A 412 18.44 -36.02 0.76
N ARG A 413 19.53 -35.89 1.52
CA ARG A 413 19.93 -34.64 2.22
C ARG A 413 19.88 -33.40 1.33
N LYS A 414 19.98 -33.59 0.00
CA LYS A 414 19.85 -32.53 -0.99
C LYS A 414 18.43 -31.95 -1.08
N ILE A 415 17.38 -32.76 -0.91
CA ILE A 415 16.00 -32.26 -0.87
C ILE A 415 15.79 -31.40 0.36
N GLU A 416 16.24 -31.86 1.54
CA GLU A 416 16.18 -31.07 2.79
C GLU A 416 16.88 -29.72 2.63
N SER A 417 18.12 -29.72 2.13
CA SER A 417 18.85 -28.47 1.86
C SER A 417 18.15 -27.53 0.87
N LEU A 418 17.45 -28.05 -0.14
CA LEU A 418 16.68 -27.23 -1.07
C LEU A 418 15.41 -26.66 -0.41
N LEU A 419 14.78 -27.42 0.48
CA LEU A 419 13.62 -26.96 1.25
C LEU A 419 14.03 -25.88 2.26
N ASP A 420 15.17 -26.03 2.94
CA ASP A 420 15.74 -24.99 3.82
C ASP A 420 15.96 -23.68 3.07
N LYS A 421 16.57 -23.75 1.89
CA LYS A 421 16.81 -22.60 1.03
C LYS A 421 15.50 -21.95 0.57
N LEU A 422 14.53 -22.76 0.17
CA LEU A 422 13.21 -22.26 -0.24
C LEU A 422 12.51 -21.56 0.92
N GLN A 423 12.59 -22.10 2.13
CA GLN A 423 12.02 -21.49 3.33
C GLN A 423 12.69 -20.16 3.67
N SER A 424 14.03 -20.10 3.64
CA SER A 424 14.78 -18.87 3.86
C SER A 424 14.42 -17.81 2.84
N ASN A 425 14.39 -18.19 1.55
CA ASN A 425 14.01 -17.31 0.46
C ASN A 425 12.57 -16.77 0.62
N LEU A 426 11.62 -17.62 1.03
CA LEU A 426 10.24 -17.18 1.29
C LEU A 426 10.15 -16.19 2.46
N MET A 427 10.90 -16.41 3.55
CA MET A 427 10.92 -15.48 4.68
C MET A 427 11.52 -14.13 4.27
N GLU A 428 12.62 -14.16 3.53
CA GLU A 428 13.27 -12.95 3.06
C GLU A 428 12.37 -12.20 2.06
N PHE A 429 11.65 -12.93 1.20
CA PHE A 429 10.67 -12.34 0.28
C PHE A 429 9.59 -11.60 1.03
N GLU A 430 8.99 -12.20 2.06
CA GLU A 430 7.95 -11.57 2.87
C GLU A 430 8.47 -10.32 3.58
N LEU A 431 9.71 -10.34 4.07
CA LEU A 431 10.34 -9.21 4.75
C LEU A 431 10.62 -8.06 3.77
N CYS A 432 11.26 -8.34 2.64
CA CYS A 432 11.56 -7.33 1.61
C CYS A 432 10.28 -6.76 0.99
N GLN A 433 9.28 -7.60 0.74
CA GLN A 433 7.98 -7.15 0.24
C GLN A 433 7.28 -6.24 1.26
N GLY A 434 7.29 -6.62 2.54
CA GLY A 434 6.77 -5.77 3.62
C GLY A 434 7.49 -4.43 3.69
N ARG A 435 8.83 -4.43 3.69
CA ARG A 435 9.65 -3.19 3.69
C ARG A 435 9.39 -2.31 2.48
N ALA A 436 9.30 -2.89 1.29
CA ALA A 436 8.97 -2.16 0.07
C ALA A 436 7.63 -1.41 0.27
N LEU A 437 6.60 -2.10 0.76
CA LEU A 437 5.29 -1.50 0.98
C LEU A 437 5.28 -0.44 2.09
N VAL A 438 6.20 -0.48 3.06
CA VAL A 438 6.35 0.60 4.04
C VAL A 438 6.85 1.90 3.41
N TYR A 439 7.69 1.81 2.38
CA TYR A 439 8.20 2.98 1.66
C TYR A 439 7.27 3.49 0.56
N ALA A 440 6.39 2.62 0.06
CA ALA A 440 5.41 3.01 -0.93
C ALA A 440 4.37 3.94 -0.31
N ASN A 441 4.05 5.05 -1.00
CA ASN A 441 3.05 6.01 -0.54
C ASN A 441 1.69 5.29 -0.38
N GLU A 442 1.06 5.41 0.79
CA GLU A 442 -0.27 4.85 1.11
C GLU A 442 -0.47 3.31 0.94
N ALA A 443 0.60 2.51 0.88
CA ALA A 443 0.45 1.08 0.58
C ALA A 443 0.21 0.18 1.80
N TYR A 444 -0.57 -0.89 1.65
CA TYR A 444 -0.78 -1.87 2.72
C TYR A 444 0.43 -2.76 2.98
N TYR A 445 1.06 -2.60 4.14
CA TYR A 445 2.29 -3.28 4.59
C TYR A 445 2.17 -4.79 4.80
N ASN A 446 0.95 -5.33 4.89
CA ASN A 446 0.72 -6.74 5.18
C ASN A 446 -0.29 -7.39 4.24
N ALA A 447 -0.22 -8.72 4.15
CA ALA A 447 -1.05 -9.49 3.23
C ALA A 447 -2.54 -9.44 3.57
N GLY A 448 -2.89 -9.36 4.85
CA GLY A 448 -4.27 -9.33 5.31
C GLY A 448 -5.01 -8.07 4.87
N ALA A 449 -4.42 -6.90 5.12
CA ALA A 449 -4.96 -5.61 4.74
C ALA A 449 -5.04 -5.44 3.22
N ALA A 450 -3.99 -5.84 2.48
CA ALA A 450 -4.00 -5.82 1.02
C ALA A 450 -5.10 -6.72 0.43
N THR A 451 -5.23 -7.95 0.94
CA THR A 451 -6.28 -8.89 0.49
C THR A 451 -7.68 -8.34 0.84
N HIS A 452 -7.86 -7.82 2.05
CA HIS A 452 -9.14 -7.34 2.52
C HIS A 452 -9.60 -6.10 1.76
N VAL A 453 -8.77 -5.06 1.75
CA VAL A 453 -9.19 -3.76 1.27
C VAL A 453 -9.09 -3.67 -0.24
N VAL A 454 -7.96 -4.09 -0.82
CA VAL A 454 -7.71 -3.91 -2.25
C VAL A 454 -8.43 -4.98 -3.07
N LYS A 455 -8.14 -6.27 -2.80
CA LYS A 455 -8.79 -7.38 -3.51
C LYS A 455 -10.27 -7.55 -3.13
N GLY A 456 -10.63 -7.26 -1.88
CA GLY A 456 -12.01 -7.34 -1.41
C GLY A 456 -12.80 -6.07 -1.70
N MET A 457 -12.70 -5.09 -0.80
CA MET A 457 -13.57 -3.91 -0.79
C MET A 457 -13.48 -3.05 -2.06
N GLN A 458 -12.27 -2.74 -2.55
CA GLN A 458 -12.08 -1.86 -3.70
C GLN A 458 -12.39 -2.56 -5.03
N SER A 459 -11.99 -3.82 -5.18
CA SER A 459 -12.32 -4.60 -6.38
C SER A 459 -13.80 -5.02 -6.40
N GLY A 460 -14.54 -4.82 -5.31
CA GLY A 460 -15.93 -5.26 -5.16
C GLY A 460 -16.07 -6.78 -5.18
N GLY A 461 -15.02 -7.50 -4.80
CA GLY A 461 -15.01 -8.95 -4.69
C GLY A 461 -15.33 -9.37 -3.26
N GLU A 462 -16.12 -10.43 -3.11
CA GLU A 462 -16.20 -11.13 -1.83
C GLU A 462 -14.90 -11.92 -1.64
N VAL A 463 -14.14 -11.56 -0.62
CA VAL A 463 -12.90 -12.25 -0.27
C VAL A 463 -13.03 -12.82 1.13
N GLU A 464 -12.88 -14.14 1.22
CA GLU A 464 -12.80 -14.83 2.50
C GLU A 464 -11.42 -14.56 3.13
N LEU A 465 -11.42 -13.98 4.32
CA LEU A 465 -10.20 -13.71 5.08
C LEU A 465 -10.06 -14.75 6.19
N GLY A 466 -8.96 -15.51 6.14
CA GLY A 466 -8.54 -16.30 7.30
C GLY A 466 -8.27 -15.40 8.51
N ARG A 467 -8.45 -15.93 9.72
CA ARG A 467 -8.35 -15.16 10.98
C ARG A 467 -7.09 -14.33 11.17
N GLN A 468 -5.96 -14.89 10.77
CA GLN A 468 -4.70 -14.16 10.81
C GLN A 468 -4.73 -12.93 9.88
N LYS A 469 -5.30 -13.06 8.67
CA LYS A 469 -5.47 -11.94 7.73
C LYS A 469 -6.48 -10.92 8.22
N GLN A 470 -7.55 -11.36 8.88
CA GLN A 470 -8.50 -10.47 9.56
C GLN A 470 -7.78 -9.61 10.59
N MET A 471 -7.00 -10.23 11.49
CA MET A 471 -6.24 -9.53 12.52
C MET A 471 -5.23 -8.53 11.92
N GLN A 472 -4.49 -8.97 10.91
CA GLN A 472 -3.54 -8.13 10.19
C GLN A 472 -4.22 -6.89 9.56
N SER A 473 -5.39 -7.08 8.95
CA SER A 473 -6.15 -5.98 8.38
C SER A 473 -6.68 -5.03 9.46
N LEU A 474 -7.19 -5.58 10.57
CA LEU A 474 -7.79 -4.80 11.63
C LEU A 474 -6.74 -3.89 12.28
N LEU A 475 -5.62 -4.44 12.74
CA LEU A 475 -4.54 -3.66 13.39
C LEU A 475 -3.97 -2.60 12.46
N MET A 476 -3.82 -2.93 11.18
CA MET A 476 -3.31 -2.00 10.19
C MET A 476 -4.24 -0.82 9.94
N ASN A 477 -5.55 -1.06 9.79
CA ASN A 477 -6.51 0.02 9.60
C ASN A 477 -6.70 0.86 10.87
N ILE A 478 -6.56 0.26 12.07
CA ILE A 478 -6.52 1.03 13.32
C ILE A 478 -5.33 1.98 13.34
N GLY A 479 -4.12 1.49 13.04
CA GLY A 479 -2.95 2.37 13.05
C GLY A 479 -3.01 3.46 11.98
N TYR A 480 -3.54 3.16 10.78
CA TYR A 480 -3.79 4.20 9.77
C TYR A 480 -4.86 5.21 10.18
N LYS A 481 -5.90 4.78 10.89
CA LYS A 481 -6.86 5.71 11.47
C LYS A 481 -6.12 6.69 12.39
N LEU A 482 -5.34 6.18 13.33
CA LEU A 482 -4.64 7.01 14.32
C LEU A 482 -3.70 8.02 13.66
N GLN A 483 -2.87 7.58 12.71
CA GLN A 483 -1.93 8.45 12.00
C GLN A 483 -2.64 9.52 11.16
N HIS A 484 -3.59 9.11 10.32
CA HIS A 484 -4.20 10.04 9.36
C HIS A 484 -5.22 10.95 10.03
N PHE A 485 -5.79 10.54 11.16
CA PHE A 485 -6.75 11.37 11.89
C PHE A 485 -6.05 12.62 12.41
N GLU A 486 -4.87 12.46 13.01
CA GLU A 486 -4.09 13.59 13.51
C GLU A 486 -3.66 14.52 12.38
N HIS A 487 -3.09 13.94 11.32
CA HIS A 487 -2.65 14.72 10.17
C HIS A 487 -3.79 15.58 9.58
N HIS A 488 -4.96 14.99 9.36
CA HIS A 488 -6.09 15.73 8.82
C HIS A 488 -6.75 16.69 9.82
N LEU A 489 -6.60 16.43 11.13
CA LEU A 489 -7.03 17.35 12.18
C LEU A 489 -6.20 18.63 12.14
N GLU A 490 -4.88 18.52 11.96
CA GLU A 490 -3.98 19.65 11.78
C GLU A 490 -4.25 20.41 10.48
N GLU A 491 -4.51 19.69 9.38
CA GLU A 491 -4.70 20.30 8.05
C GLU A 491 -6.03 21.05 7.88
N GLY A 492 -7.13 20.54 8.44
CA GLY A 492 -8.47 21.11 8.19
C GLY A 492 -9.47 20.90 9.32
N GLY A 493 -8.98 20.62 10.52
CA GLY A 493 -9.81 20.48 11.70
C GLY A 493 -10.60 19.18 11.77
N PHE A 494 -11.48 19.11 12.76
CA PHE A 494 -12.11 17.87 13.19
C PHE A 494 -13.03 17.24 12.13
N GLY A 495 -13.79 18.06 11.40
CA GLY A 495 -14.66 17.60 10.32
C GLY A 495 -13.89 16.92 9.18
N ARG A 496 -12.75 17.49 8.78
CA ARG A 496 -11.83 16.90 7.79
C ARG A 496 -11.27 15.57 8.28
N ALA A 497 -10.78 15.54 9.52
CA ALA A 497 -10.28 14.33 10.15
C ALA A 497 -11.33 13.21 10.14
N LEU A 498 -12.57 13.49 10.54
CA LEU A 498 -13.67 12.52 10.52
C LEU A 498 -13.94 11.97 9.12
N VAL A 499 -14.19 12.86 8.15
CA VAL A 499 -14.61 12.45 6.80
C VAL A 499 -13.51 11.68 6.08
N ASN A 500 -12.27 12.17 6.10
CA ASN A 500 -11.17 11.58 5.34
C ASN A 500 -10.72 10.23 5.90
N THR A 501 -10.88 10.02 7.21
CA THR A 501 -10.42 8.79 7.88
C THR A 501 -11.54 7.80 8.21
N ALA A 502 -12.82 8.15 8.03
CA ALA A 502 -13.94 7.22 8.23
C ALA A 502 -13.77 5.93 7.42
N LYS A 503 -13.08 5.99 6.26
CA LYS A 503 -12.73 4.80 5.44
C LYS A 503 -12.04 3.70 6.26
N TYR A 504 -11.22 4.05 7.24
CA TYR A 504 -10.53 3.09 8.10
C TYR A 504 -11.49 2.42 9.10
N GLY A 505 -12.41 3.19 9.69
CA GLY A 505 -13.45 2.63 10.56
C GLY A 505 -14.38 1.68 9.87
N GLN A 506 -14.85 2.02 8.68
CA GLN A 506 -15.65 1.08 7.88
C GLN A 506 -14.89 -0.23 7.62
N ARG A 507 -13.59 -0.17 7.35
CA ARG A 507 -12.76 -1.38 7.15
C ARG A 507 -12.60 -2.17 8.45
N VAL A 508 -12.41 -1.52 9.59
CA VAL A 508 -12.36 -2.19 10.90
C VAL A 508 -13.69 -2.86 11.19
N ARG A 509 -14.80 -2.13 11.03
CA ARG A 509 -16.17 -2.64 11.19
C ARG A 509 -16.44 -3.85 10.29
N ASP A 510 -16.10 -3.78 9.02
CA ASP A 510 -16.29 -4.88 8.08
C ASP A 510 -15.60 -6.16 8.55
N VAL A 511 -14.35 -6.08 9.04
CA VAL A 511 -13.64 -7.24 9.60
C VAL A 511 -14.30 -7.77 10.86
N VAL A 512 -14.69 -6.88 11.79
CA VAL A 512 -15.34 -7.25 13.07
C VAL A 512 -16.68 -7.95 12.80
N MET A 513 -17.50 -7.38 11.91
CA MET A 513 -18.84 -7.89 11.60
C MET A 513 -18.80 -9.16 10.75
N ARG A 514 -17.90 -9.28 9.75
CA ARG A 514 -17.74 -10.54 8.98
C ARG A 514 -17.24 -11.69 9.86
N GLY A 515 -16.44 -11.37 10.89
CA GLY A 515 -16.05 -12.35 11.90
C GLY A 515 -17.27 -12.99 12.57
N SER A 516 -18.36 -12.24 12.77
CA SER A 516 -19.52 -12.69 13.54
C SER A 516 -20.40 -13.75 12.87
N GLU A 517 -20.32 -13.93 11.54
CA GLU A 517 -21.13 -14.94 10.82
C GLU A 517 -20.50 -16.35 10.85
N GLY A 518 -19.17 -16.44 10.89
CA GLY A 518 -18.43 -17.70 10.99
C GLY A 518 -17.91 -18.01 12.39
N PHE A 519 -17.87 -17.00 13.27
CA PHE A 519 -17.88 -17.24 14.71
C PHE A 519 -19.32 -17.57 15.09
N LYS A 520 -19.55 -18.60 15.92
CA LYS A 520 -20.60 -18.44 16.93
C LYS A 520 -20.07 -17.30 17.80
N THR A 521 -20.34 -16.06 17.38
CA THR A 521 -20.02 -14.77 18.00
C THR A 521 -19.18 -14.86 19.29
N PRO A 522 -17.97 -14.27 19.35
CA PRO A 522 -17.29 -14.07 20.64
C PRO A 522 -18.04 -13.09 21.56
N PHE A 523 -19.10 -12.45 21.03
CA PHE A 523 -19.87 -11.39 21.68
C PHE A 523 -21.39 -11.65 21.70
N LYS A 524 -21.87 -12.88 21.42
CA LYS A 524 -23.24 -13.20 21.86
C LYS A 524 -23.15 -13.27 23.37
N LYS A 525 -24.04 -12.54 24.04
CA LYS A 525 -24.53 -12.93 25.36
C LYS A 525 -24.70 -14.45 25.33
N VAL A 526 -23.85 -15.17 26.05
CA VAL A 526 -24.05 -16.60 26.25
C VAL A 526 -25.33 -16.66 27.09
N GLU A 527 -26.45 -17.00 26.45
CA GLU A 527 -27.72 -17.17 27.14
C GLU A 527 -27.51 -18.23 28.23
N GLY A 528 -27.50 -17.79 29.50
CA GLY A 528 -27.38 -18.68 30.65
C GLY A 528 -26.09 -18.58 31.49
N THR A 529 -25.17 -17.63 31.24
CA THR A 529 -24.05 -17.36 32.17
C THR A 529 -24.13 -15.94 32.71
N ASP A 530 -24.92 -15.73 33.77
CA ASP A 530 -25.12 -14.42 34.40
C ASP A 530 -23.98 -13.98 35.35
N GLU A 531 -22.90 -14.76 35.53
CA GLU A 531 -21.99 -14.54 36.68
C GLU A 531 -20.48 -14.39 36.39
N PHE A 532 -19.98 -14.37 35.14
CA PHE A 532 -18.51 -14.44 34.92
C PHE A 532 -17.86 -13.44 33.95
N PHE A 533 -18.52 -12.33 33.61
CA PHE A 533 -17.93 -11.29 32.76
C PHE A 533 -17.88 -9.92 33.44
N ASP A 534 -16.76 -9.21 33.33
CA ASP A 534 -16.64 -7.81 33.75
C ASP A 534 -17.55 -6.94 32.84
N PRO A 535 -18.64 -6.35 33.37
CA PRO A 535 -19.56 -5.53 32.59
C PRO A 535 -18.87 -4.36 31.87
N LYS A 536 -17.75 -3.87 32.41
CA LYS A 536 -17.00 -2.74 31.82
C LYS A 536 -16.34 -3.08 30.49
N LEU A 537 -16.02 -4.36 30.25
CA LEU A 537 -15.44 -4.80 28.99
C LEU A 537 -16.48 -4.78 27.85
N TYR A 538 -17.75 -5.03 28.18
CA TYR A 538 -18.86 -4.93 27.23
C TYR A 538 -19.26 -3.47 26.99
N GLU A 539 -19.31 -2.64 28.03
CA GLU A 539 -19.60 -1.21 27.86
C GLU A 539 -18.58 -0.54 26.92
N ALA A 540 -17.28 -0.81 27.09
CA ALA A 540 -16.25 -0.28 26.20
C ALA A 540 -16.35 -0.84 24.76
N LEU A 541 -16.82 -2.08 24.59
CA LEU A 541 -17.04 -2.66 23.27
C LEU A 541 -18.27 -2.09 22.56
N ASP A 542 -19.35 -1.82 23.31
CA ASP A 542 -20.55 -1.19 22.78
C ASP A 542 -20.24 0.25 22.32
N GLU A 543 -19.43 1.00 23.08
CA GLU A 543 -18.95 2.32 22.66
C GLU A 543 -18.05 2.24 21.40
N ASP A 544 -17.16 1.25 21.32
CA ASP A 544 -16.31 1.02 20.13
C ASP A 544 -17.17 0.67 18.90
N LEU A 545 -18.20 -0.16 19.05
CA LEU A 545 -19.11 -0.52 17.96
C LEU A 545 -19.98 0.66 17.54
N GLU A 546 -20.47 1.47 18.48
CA GLU A 546 -21.21 2.69 18.20
C GLU A 546 -20.35 3.68 17.40
N LEU A 547 -19.06 3.85 17.76
CA LEU A 547 -18.11 4.64 16.98
C LEU A 547 -17.99 4.12 15.55
N LEU A 548 -17.82 2.81 15.36
CA LEU A 548 -17.69 2.21 14.04
C LEU A 548 -18.98 2.34 13.21
N ASP A 549 -20.15 2.25 13.83
CA ASP A 549 -21.44 2.50 13.19
C ASP A 549 -21.61 3.97 12.78
N ILE A 550 -21.13 4.91 13.60
CA ILE A 550 -21.06 6.33 13.22
C ILE A 550 -20.17 6.51 12.00
N GLU A 551 -18.99 5.89 11.95
CA GLU A 551 -18.07 6.04 10.82
C GLU A 551 -18.59 5.38 9.54
N GLU A 552 -19.31 4.27 9.65
CA GLU A 552 -20.01 3.69 8.51
C GLU A 552 -21.13 4.62 8.00
N ARG A 553 -21.90 5.22 8.91
CA ARG A 553 -22.89 6.24 8.56
C ARG A 553 -22.25 7.46 7.91
N LEU A 554 -21.10 7.93 8.41
CA LEU A 554 -20.34 9.02 7.78
C LEU A 554 -20.03 8.72 6.32
N ILE A 555 -19.56 7.52 5.99
CA ILE A 555 -19.31 7.14 4.60
C ILE A 555 -20.59 7.08 3.78
N LYS A 556 -21.64 6.44 4.30
CA LYS A 556 -22.92 6.29 3.59
C LYS A 556 -23.57 7.66 3.32
N SER A 557 -23.56 8.54 4.33
CA SER A 557 -24.22 9.85 4.30
C SER A 557 -23.40 10.91 3.57
N TYR A 558 -22.09 10.95 3.74
CA TYR A 558 -21.27 12.07 3.25
C TYR A 558 -20.44 11.70 2.02
N LYS A 559 -19.93 10.47 1.93
CA LYS A 559 -19.14 10.06 0.76
C LYS A 559 -20.03 9.80 -0.46
N LYS A 560 -21.22 9.23 -0.27
CA LYS A 560 -22.16 8.89 -1.36
C LYS A 560 -23.29 9.90 -1.58
N SER A 561 -23.40 10.93 -0.74
CA SER A 561 -24.42 11.97 -0.95
C SER A 561 -24.14 12.77 -2.21
N LYS A 562 -25.18 12.89 -3.04
CA LYS A 562 -25.24 13.80 -4.20
C LYS A 562 -25.70 15.21 -3.81
N THR A 563 -26.20 15.41 -2.59
CA THR A 563 -26.78 16.68 -2.13
C THR A 563 -25.72 17.63 -1.56
N LEU A 564 -24.64 17.09 -0.98
CA LEU A 564 -23.50 17.88 -0.52
C LEU A 564 -22.47 17.96 -1.63
N VAL A 565 -22.43 19.13 -2.28
CA VAL A 565 -21.69 19.33 -3.53
C VAL A 565 -20.19 19.47 -3.29
N SER A 566 -19.77 20.00 -2.13
CA SER A 566 -18.36 20.22 -1.80
C SER A 566 -17.82 19.28 -0.71
N PRO A 567 -16.52 18.94 -0.73
CA PRO A 567 -15.82 18.33 0.39
C PRO A 567 -15.99 19.13 1.70
N SER A 568 -15.81 20.45 1.69
CA SER A 568 -15.87 21.25 2.92
C SER A 568 -17.26 21.37 3.53
N ALA A 569 -18.33 21.36 2.71
CA ALA A 569 -19.68 21.25 3.25
C ALA A 569 -19.90 19.91 3.94
N LYS A 570 -19.30 18.82 3.42
CA LYS A 570 -19.33 17.50 4.08
C LYS A 570 -18.56 17.52 5.39
N GLU A 571 -17.40 18.17 5.43
CA GLU A 571 -16.58 18.33 6.65
C GLU A 571 -17.32 19.14 7.72
N ALA A 572 -17.89 20.28 7.35
CA ALA A 572 -18.65 21.14 8.26
C ALA A 572 -19.91 20.44 8.79
N ALA A 573 -20.64 19.74 7.91
CA ALA A 573 -21.81 18.97 8.31
C ALA A 573 -21.42 17.76 9.17
N ALA A 574 -20.33 17.06 8.87
CA ALA A 574 -19.81 15.98 9.71
C ALA A 574 -19.40 16.50 11.09
N ALA A 575 -18.70 17.63 11.15
CA ALA A 575 -18.39 18.28 12.42
C ALA A 575 -19.67 18.63 13.18
N LYS A 576 -20.69 19.20 12.52
CA LYS A 576 -21.95 19.55 13.21
C LYS A 576 -22.74 18.34 13.70
N ASP A 577 -22.91 17.34 12.84
CA ASP A 577 -23.77 16.19 13.10
C ASP A 577 -23.17 15.22 14.12
N PHE A 578 -21.83 15.19 14.18
CA PHE A 578 -21.10 14.20 14.98
C PHE A 578 -20.23 14.80 16.08
N HIS A 579 -20.16 16.12 16.23
CA HIS A 579 -19.59 16.75 17.43
C HIS A 579 -20.59 16.62 18.58
N PHE A 580 -20.70 15.42 19.15
CA PHE A 580 -21.57 15.13 20.28
C PHE A 580 -20.76 15.02 21.59
N GLU A 581 -21.27 15.66 22.65
CA GLU A 581 -20.87 15.45 24.05
C GLU A 581 -21.59 14.22 24.67
N GLY A 582 -21.73 13.13 23.90
CA GLY A 582 -22.27 11.85 24.38
C GLY A 582 -21.20 10.95 25.01
N SER A 583 -21.58 9.76 25.50
CA SER A 583 -20.67 8.78 26.14
C SER A 583 -19.51 8.33 25.24
N VAL A 584 -19.74 8.19 23.93
CA VAL A 584 -18.73 7.84 22.92
C VAL A 584 -17.93 9.04 22.42
N GLY A 585 -18.28 10.25 22.89
CA GLY A 585 -17.77 11.56 22.49
C GLY A 585 -16.72 11.56 21.37
N LEU A 586 -17.17 11.85 20.14
CA LEU A 586 -16.32 12.03 18.97
C LEU A 586 -15.51 13.32 19.14
N THR A 587 -14.49 13.22 19.96
CA THR A 587 -13.41 14.17 20.13
C THR A 587 -12.14 13.50 19.60
N HIS A 588 -11.09 14.28 19.35
CA HIS A 588 -9.79 13.71 18.99
C HIS A 588 -9.36 12.64 20.03
N LYS A 589 -9.44 12.96 21.33
CA LYS A 589 -9.10 12.02 22.41
C LYS A 589 -10.03 10.80 22.46
N GLY A 590 -11.32 10.98 22.13
CA GLY A 590 -12.29 9.89 22.07
C GLY A 590 -11.94 8.89 20.97
N VAL A 591 -11.74 9.39 19.74
CA VAL A 591 -11.32 8.55 18.60
C VAL A 591 -10.01 7.83 18.91
N GLU A 592 -9.00 8.54 19.41
CA GLU A 592 -7.73 7.94 19.83
C GLU A 592 -7.94 6.84 20.88
N ARG A 593 -8.70 7.13 21.94
CA ARG A 593 -9.00 6.19 23.03
C ARG A 593 -9.65 4.91 22.51
N HIS A 594 -10.71 5.02 21.72
CA HIS A 594 -11.46 3.87 21.20
C HIS A 594 -10.60 3.01 20.26
N TYR A 595 -9.86 3.65 19.35
CA TYR A 595 -9.00 2.91 18.43
C TYR A 595 -7.83 2.21 19.14
N MET A 596 -7.24 2.85 20.17
CA MET A 596 -6.25 2.21 21.03
C MET A 596 -6.85 1.05 21.83
N HIS A 597 -8.05 1.23 22.39
CA HIS A 597 -8.77 0.20 23.12
C HIS A 597 -9.05 -1.02 22.23
N MET A 598 -9.57 -0.81 21.01
CA MET A 598 -9.74 -1.88 20.03
C MET A 598 -8.44 -2.62 19.76
N ALA A 599 -7.34 -1.91 19.43
CA ALA A 599 -6.05 -2.54 19.14
C ALA A 599 -5.48 -3.37 20.30
N GLN A 600 -5.73 -2.96 21.55
CA GLN A 600 -5.29 -3.67 22.75
C GLN A 600 -6.10 -4.95 23.02
N ASN A 601 -7.39 -4.96 22.67
CA ASN A 601 -8.31 -6.04 23.03
C ASN A 601 -8.51 -7.09 21.93
N VAL A 602 -8.23 -6.77 20.67
CA VAL A 602 -8.48 -7.68 19.54
C VAL A 602 -7.65 -8.98 19.58
N LEU A 603 -6.51 -8.98 20.27
CA LEU A 603 -5.61 -10.14 20.32
C LEU A 603 -6.16 -11.31 21.15
N GLY A 604 -6.97 -11.05 22.19
CA GLY A 604 -7.54 -12.08 23.06
C GLY A 604 -8.32 -13.14 22.28
N PRO A 605 -9.41 -12.75 21.58
CA PRO A 605 -10.21 -13.66 20.76
C PRO A 605 -9.38 -14.38 19.69
N TYR A 606 -8.38 -13.69 19.11
CA TYR A 606 -7.50 -14.27 18.10
C TYR A 606 -6.63 -15.40 18.66
N TYR A 607 -5.98 -15.18 19.80
CA TYR A 607 -5.12 -16.19 20.41
C TYR A 607 -5.94 -17.34 20.99
N LEU A 608 -7.03 -17.07 21.70
CA LEU A 608 -7.92 -18.11 22.22
C LEU A 608 -8.37 -19.07 21.10
N ASP A 609 -8.77 -18.51 19.97
CA ASP A 609 -9.12 -19.31 18.82
C ASP A 609 -7.94 -20.13 18.26
N LYS A 610 -6.78 -19.50 18.12
CA LYS A 610 -5.53 -20.14 17.64
C LYS A 610 -5.20 -21.38 18.48
N PHE A 611 -5.48 -21.36 19.79
CA PHE A 611 -5.32 -22.52 20.68
C PHE A 611 -6.46 -23.54 20.56
N SER A 612 -7.72 -23.10 20.56
CA SER A 612 -8.89 -23.98 20.56
C SER A 612 -8.91 -24.98 19.38
N ARG A 613 -8.54 -24.52 18.18
CA ARG A 613 -8.60 -25.34 16.94
C ARG A 613 -7.50 -26.38 16.82
N LYS A 614 -6.38 -26.16 17.50
CA LYS A 614 -5.14 -26.93 17.29
C LYS A 614 -4.83 -27.87 18.45
N GLY A 615 -5.53 -27.69 19.57
CA GLY A 615 -5.09 -28.19 20.88
C GLY A 615 -3.73 -27.62 21.26
N LEU A 616 -3.30 -27.83 22.50
CA LEU A 616 -1.93 -27.53 22.96
C LEU A 616 -0.83 -28.24 22.13
N ARG A 617 -1.19 -29.18 21.24
CA ARG A 617 -0.27 -30.02 20.45
C ARG A 617 0.66 -29.28 19.50
N LEU A 618 0.28 -28.10 19.00
CA LEU A 618 1.10 -27.37 18.01
C LEU A 618 2.21 -26.51 18.62
N TRP A 619 2.31 -26.48 19.96
CA TRP A 619 3.38 -25.80 20.69
C TRP A 619 4.12 -26.80 21.57
N GLY A 620 4.50 -27.94 20.98
CA GLY A 620 5.10 -29.10 21.63
C GLY A 620 6.47 -28.88 22.31
N GLU A 621 6.84 -27.64 22.64
CA GLU A 621 7.98 -27.29 23.49
C GLU A 621 7.58 -27.02 24.96
N VAL A 622 6.30 -27.13 25.29
CA VAL A 622 5.80 -26.94 26.66
C VAL A 622 5.75 -28.26 27.47
N LYS A 623 6.27 -29.36 26.94
CA LYS A 623 6.47 -30.61 27.69
C LYS A 623 7.93 -30.92 27.89
#